data_AF-A0A1F5K4I0-F1
#
_entry.id   AF-A0A1F5K4I0-F1
#
_cell.length_a   1.000
_cell.length_b   1.000
_cell.length_c   1.000
_cell.angle_alpha   90.00
_cell.angle_beta   90.00
_cell.angle_gamma   90.00
#
_symmetry.space_group_name_H-M   'P 1'
#
loop_
_entity.id
_entity.type
_entity.pdbx_description
1 polymer ?
#
loop_
_entity_poly.entity_id
_entity_poly.type
_entity_poly.pdbx_seq_one_letter_code
_entity_poly.pdbx_strand_id
1 'polypeptide(L)'
;MTKLTKGLVYYTNNVPEEKIFLACQAQLNKCMEIWKFPIISVSQKPINFGQNFVMDLESCVLSLFKQILKGLEECKTDIVFLIEHDLLYHPSHFDFTPEKDDHFYFNLNFWNVSSVTGKAVTYIHNDVSMVCAYRSLLLRHYRKVVQRVEKLGYRHSWGFSPPKGLPKEDRYGHYTYYRSEIPDVNIRHPNAFTRQRMDKSEFRSENSCREWQESDGVPGWGKTLGRFDEFIDELK
;
A
#
# COMPACT_ATOMS: atom_id res chain seq x y z
N MET A 1 -22.32 -21.51 1.46
CA MET A 1 -21.84 -20.12 1.28
C MET A 1 -20.95 -20.10 0.06
N THR A 2 -21.15 -19.15 -0.86
CA THR A 2 -20.23 -18.94 -1.99
C THR A 2 -18.86 -18.56 -1.45
N LYS A 3 -17.80 -19.18 -1.95
CA LYS A 3 -16.42 -18.87 -1.56
C LYS A 3 -16.10 -17.44 -1.97
N LEU A 4 -15.68 -16.60 -1.01
CA LEU A 4 -15.29 -15.22 -1.30
C LEU A 4 -14.06 -15.20 -2.20
N THR A 5 -14.06 -14.29 -3.17
CA THR A 5 -12.95 -14.06 -4.10
C THR A 5 -12.07 -12.90 -3.64
N LYS A 6 -10.77 -12.95 -3.92
CA LYS A 6 -9.78 -11.94 -3.55
C LYS A 6 -9.09 -11.39 -4.80
N GLY A 7 -8.78 -10.09 -4.81
CA GLY A 7 -8.15 -9.38 -5.92
C GLY A 7 -7.25 -8.25 -5.43
N LEU A 8 -6.44 -7.71 -6.34
CA LEU A 8 -5.50 -6.63 -6.06
C LEU A 8 -5.91 -5.39 -6.85
N VAL A 9 -5.88 -4.24 -6.18
CA VAL A 9 -5.91 -2.93 -6.82
C VAL A 9 -4.53 -2.33 -6.67
N TYR A 10 -3.78 -2.37 -7.76
CA TYR A 10 -2.45 -1.78 -7.87
C TYR A 10 -2.56 -0.34 -8.37
N TYR A 11 -1.96 0.62 -7.68
CA TYR A 11 -1.98 2.03 -8.11
C TYR A 11 -0.57 2.62 -8.15
N THR A 12 -0.32 3.48 -9.13
CA THR A 12 1.00 4.08 -9.35
C THR A 12 0.93 5.44 -10.04
N ASN A 13 1.69 6.42 -9.56
CA ASN A 13 1.95 7.67 -10.31
C ASN A 13 3.17 7.56 -11.25
N ASN A 14 3.80 6.38 -11.35
CA ASN A 14 4.96 6.10 -12.19
C ASN A 14 6.22 6.95 -11.88
N VAL A 15 6.40 7.40 -10.62
CA VAL A 15 7.60 8.15 -10.18
C VAL A 15 8.75 7.34 -9.55
N PRO A 16 8.56 6.08 -9.06
CA PRO A 16 9.71 5.31 -8.58
C PRO A 16 10.74 5.10 -9.68
N GLU A 17 12.00 4.93 -9.27
CA GLU A 17 13.06 4.50 -10.19
C GLU A 17 12.70 3.15 -10.81
N GLU A 18 13.06 2.96 -12.08
CA GLU A 18 12.69 1.76 -12.84
C GLU A 18 13.09 0.46 -12.14
N LYS A 19 14.28 0.40 -11.53
CA LYS A 19 14.75 -0.79 -10.80
C LYS A 19 13.83 -1.18 -9.64
N ILE A 20 13.33 -0.20 -8.88
CA ILE A 20 12.40 -0.41 -7.77
C ILE A 20 11.05 -0.85 -8.32
N PHE A 21 10.56 -0.13 -9.33
CA PHE A 21 9.28 -0.39 -9.96
C PHE A 21 9.19 -1.82 -10.51
N LEU A 22 10.22 -2.26 -11.24
CA LEU A 22 10.30 -3.60 -11.82
C LEU A 22 10.45 -4.68 -10.75
N ALA A 23 11.27 -4.48 -9.71
CA ALA A 23 11.41 -5.45 -8.63
C ALA A 23 10.10 -5.66 -7.85
N CYS A 24 9.35 -4.59 -7.59
CA CYS A 24 8.04 -4.69 -6.93
C CYS A 24 7.02 -5.45 -7.79
N GLN A 25 6.99 -5.20 -9.10
CA GLN A 25 6.15 -5.95 -10.03
C GLN A 25 6.55 -7.42 -10.14
N ALA A 26 7.86 -7.72 -10.22
CA ALA A 26 8.38 -9.08 -10.24
C ALA A 26 7.99 -9.85 -8.98
N GLN A 27 8.12 -9.21 -7.81
CA GLN A 27 7.71 -9.80 -6.54
C GLN A 27 6.21 -10.07 -6.47
N LEU A 28 5.38 -9.14 -6.93
CA LEU A 28 3.93 -9.36 -7.00
C LEU A 28 3.55 -10.49 -7.96
N ASN A 29 4.24 -10.62 -9.10
CA ASN A 29 4.04 -11.74 -10.02
C ASN A 29 4.34 -13.08 -9.32
N LYS A 30 5.45 -13.19 -8.57
CA LYS A 30 5.77 -14.38 -7.75
C LYS A 30 4.65 -14.69 -6.74
N CYS A 31 4.12 -13.66 -6.07
CA CYS A 31 2.95 -13.84 -5.19
C CYS A 31 1.73 -14.38 -5.96
N MET A 32 1.46 -13.85 -7.16
CA MET A 32 0.32 -14.28 -7.96
C MET A 32 0.48 -15.65 -8.59
N GLU A 33 1.69 -16.18 -8.73
CA GLU A 33 1.90 -17.57 -9.09
C GLU A 33 1.31 -18.54 -8.06
N ILE A 34 1.33 -18.15 -6.78
CA ILE A 34 0.76 -18.91 -5.66
C ILE A 34 -0.76 -18.67 -5.56
N TRP A 35 -1.17 -17.42 -5.50
CA TRP A 35 -2.55 -17.05 -5.12
C TRP A 35 -3.53 -16.97 -6.28
N LYS A 36 -3.04 -16.72 -7.50
CA LYS A 36 -3.84 -16.56 -8.72
C LYS A 36 -4.92 -15.47 -8.63
N PHE A 37 -4.72 -14.45 -7.80
CA PHE A 37 -5.67 -13.34 -7.71
C PHE A 37 -5.52 -12.40 -8.92
N PRO A 38 -6.62 -11.83 -9.45
CA PRO A 38 -6.53 -10.85 -10.52
C PRO A 38 -5.91 -9.55 -10.01
N ILE A 39 -5.06 -8.95 -10.84
CA ILE A 39 -4.49 -7.62 -10.60
C ILE A 39 -5.20 -6.62 -11.53
N ILE A 40 -5.87 -5.65 -10.94
CA ILE A 40 -6.32 -4.44 -11.63
C ILE A 40 -5.30 -3.35 -11.34
N SER A 41 -4.65 -2.83 -12.37
CA SER A 41 -3.66 -1.77 -12.21
C SER A 41 -4.18 -0.45 -12.74
N VAL A 42 -3.91 0.63 -12.01
CA VAL A 42 -4.25 1.99 -12.41
C VAL A 42 -3.00 2.86 -12.33
N SER A 43 -2.63 3.46 -13.46
CA SER A 43 -1.36 4.14 -13.62
C SER A 43 -1.51 5.50 -14.28
N GLN A 44 -0.53 6.40 -14.10
CA GLN A 44 -0.48 7.67 -14.84
C GLN A 44 0.16 7.53 -16.23
N LYS A 45 0.94 6.46 -16.42
CA LYS A 45 1.55 6.08 -17.70
C LYS A 45 1.26 4.62 -18.03
N PRO A 46 1.22 4.22 -19.32
CA PRO A 46 1.02 2.82 -19.70
C PRO A 46 2.03 1.87 -19.03
N ILE A 47 1.55 0.74 -18.52
CA ILE A 47 2.39 -0.33 -17.97
C ILE A 47 1.87 -1.70 -18.39
N ASN A 48 2.75 -2.70 -18.49
CA ASN A 48 2.38 -4.09 -18.77
C ASN A 48 2.30 -4.91 -17.48
N PHE A 49 1.28 -4.64 -16.66
CA PHE A 49 1.13 -5.31 -15.36
C PHE A 49 -0.34 -5.43 -14.97
N GLY A 50 -0.85 -6.66 -14.87
CA GLY A 50 -2.29 -6.91 -14.66
C GLY A 50 -3.15 -6.33 -15.78
N GLN A 51 -4.43 -6.07 -15.49
CA GLN A 51 -5.30 -5.30 -16.37
C GLN A 51 -5.12 -3.81 -16.11
N ASN A 52 -4.41 -3.12 -17.01
CA ASN A 52 -4.02 -1.72 -16.81
C ASN A 52 -5.04 -0.70 -17.34
N PHE A 53 -5.38 0.25 -16.49
CA PHE A 53 -6.16 1.44 -16.81
C PHE A 53 -5.29 2.69 -16.61
N VAL A 54 -5.04 3.42 -17.70
CA VAL A 54 -4.24 4.64 -17.64
C VAL A 54 -5.13 5.84 -17.34
N MET A 55 -4.74 6.65 -16.36
CA MET A 55 -5.39 7.90 -15.97
C MET A 55 -4.38 9.04 -16.09
N ASP A 56 -4.52 9.85 -17.15
CA ASP A 56 -3.70 11.03 -17.36
C ASP A 56 -4.07 12.12 -16.34
N LEU A 57 -3.41 12.08 -15.18
CA LEU A 57 -3.64 12.97 -14.04
C LEU A 57 -2.29 13.44 -13.49
N GLU A 58 -2.24 14.68 -13.02
CA GLU A 58 -1.10 15.18 -12.26
C GLU A 58 -0.99 14.44 -10.91
N SER A 59 0.25 14.09 -10.53
CA SER A 59 0.55 13.43 -9.26
C SER A 59 0.21 14.32 -8.06
N CYS A 60 -0.93 14.05 -7.45
CA CYS A 60 -1.41 14.68 -6.22
C CYS A 60 -2.25 13.70 -5.38
N VAL A 61 -2.63 14.11 -4.16
CA VAL A 61 -3.46 13.29 -3.26
C VAL A 61 -4.80 12.90 -3.90
N LEU A 62 -5.41 13.82 -4.65
CA LEU A 62 -6.66 13.52 -5.33
C LEU A 62 -6.46 12.47 -6.42
N SER A 63 -5.34 12.51 -7.16
CA SER A 63 -5.03 11.50 -8.17
C SER A 63 -4.89 10.11 -7.55
N LEU A 64 -4.21 9.98 -6.40
CA LEU A 64 -4.12 8.73 -5.65
C LEU A 64 -5.51 8.16 -5.32
N PHE A 65 -6.41 8.99 -4.78
CA PHE A 65 -7.78 8.56 -4.46
C PHE A 65 -8.59 8.18 -5.69
N LYS A 66 -8.43 8.90 -6.81
CA LYS A 66 -9.07 8.58 -8.09
C LYS A 66 -8.56 7.26 -8.67
N GLN A 67 -7.26 6.99 -8.57
CA GLN A 67 -6.67 5.73 -9.05
C GLN A 67 -7.18 4.53 -8.25
N ILE A 68 -7.21 4.64 -6.92
CA ILE A 68 -7.79 3.61 -6.06
C ILE A 68 -9.27 3.39 -6.40
N LEU A 69 -10.06 4.47 -6.50
CA LEU A 69 -11.48 4.38 -6.84
C LEU A 69 -11.68 3.67 -8.20
N LYS A 70 -10.94 4.08 -9.23
CA LYS A 70 -11.01 3.45 -10.56
C LYS A 70 -10.70 1.96 -10.47
N GLY A 71 -9.64 1.58 -9.76
CA GLY A 71 -9.26 0.18 -9.61
C GLY A 71 -10.35 -0.64 -8.90
N LEU A 72 -10.98 -0.06 -7.87
CA LEU A 72 -12.08 -0.70 -7.15
C LEU A 72 -13.35 -0.88 -8.00
N GLU A 73 -13.64 0.05 -8.91
CA GLU A 73 -14.80 -0.04 -9.82
C GLU A 73 -14.61 -1.12 -10.89
N GLU A 74 -13.37 -1.30 -11.33
CA GLU A 74 -13.00 -2.33 -12.30
C GLU A 74 -12.80 -3.71 -11.66
N CYS A 75 -12.27 -3.78 -10.45
CA CYS A 75 -12.10 -5.02 -9.72
C CYS A 75 -13.46 -5.68 -9.43
N LYS A 76 -13.59 -6.98 -9.71
CA LYS A 76 -14.86 -7.73 -9.56
C LYS A 76 -14.88 -8.67 -8.35
N THR A 77 -13.78 -8.74 -7.59
CA THR A 77 -13.66 -9.64 -6.43
C THR A 77 -14.39 -9.10 -5.20
N ASP A 78 -14.65 -9.97 -4.23
CA ASP A 78 -15.36 -9.59 -3.00
C ASP A 78 -14.44 -8.85 -2.03
N ILE A 79 -13.21 -9.34 -1.89
CA ILE A 79 -12.14 -8.79 -1.05
C ILE A 79 -11.07 -8.18 -1.96
N VAL A 80 -10.55 -7.03 -1.55
CA VAL A 80 -9.51 -6.31 -2.28
C VAL A 80 -8.35 -5.97 -1.34
N PHE A 81 -7.14 -6.22 -1.82
CA PHE A 81 -5.90 -5.68 -1.27
C PHE A 81 -5.51 -4.43 -2.07
N LEU A 82 -5.23 -3.34 -1.36
CA LEU A 82 -4.69 -2.11 -1.95
C LEU A 82 -3.17 -2.19 -1.99
N ILE A 83 -2.58 -2.00 -3.16
CA ILE A 83 -1.18 -2.31 -3.44
C ILE A 83 -0.51 -1.13 -4.15
N GLU A 84 0.66 -0.73 -3.66
CA GLU A 84 1.47 0.37 -4.19
C GLU A 84 2.77 -0.11 -4.86
N HIS A 85 3.36 0.75 -5.67
CA HIS A 85 4.44 0.46 -6.61
C HIS A 85 5.86 0.35 -6.04
N ASP A 86 6.05 0.69 -4.77
CA ASP A 86 7.32 0.80 -4.07
C ASP A 86 7.33 -0.12 -2.83
N LEU A 87 6.53 -1.18 -2.88
CA LEU A 87 6.44 -2.19 -1.85
C LEU A 87 6.69 -3.60 -2.39
N LEU A 88 7.54 -4.35 -1.68
CA LEU A 88 7.73 -5.78 -1.86
C LEU A 88 6.82 -6.51 -0.88
N TYR A 89 5.77 -7.13 -1.40
CA TYR A 89 4.83 -7.91 -0.60
C TYR A 89 5.32 -9.35 -0.48
N HIS A 90 5.32 -9.89 0.74
CA HIS A 90 5.55 -11.32 0.92
C HIS A 90 4.27 -12.11 0.59
N PRO A 91 4.33 -13.33 0.03
CA PRO A 91 3.14 -14.13 -0.26
C PRO A 91 2.18 -14.30 0.92
N SER A 92 2.68 -14.36 2.16
CA SER A 92 1.85 -14.46 3.36
C SER A 92 0.96 -13.23 3.63
N HIS A 93 1.22 -12.09 2.99
CA HIS A 93 0.32 -10.92 3.02
C HIS A 93 -1.09 -11.29 2.52
N PHE A 94 -1.15 -12.13 1.49
CA PHE A 94 -2.38 -12.45 0.76
C PHE A 94 -3.15 -13.65 1.33
N ASP A 95 -2.60 -14.33 2.33
CA ASP A 95 -3.28 -15.43 3.04
C ASP A 95 -4.46 -14.91 3.87
N PHE A 96 -4.38 -13.66 4.31
CA PHE A 96 -5.40 -13.05 5.16
C PHE A 96 -6.79 -12.96 4.50
N THR A 97 -7.84 -13.28 5.27
CA THR A 97 -9.24 -13.14 4.86
C THR A 97 -10.00 -12.29 5.90
N PRO A 98 -10.52 -11.11 5.53
CA PRO A 98 -11.36 -10.29 6.41
C PRO A 98 -12.55 -11.06 6.99
N GLU A 99 -12.65 -11.07 8.32
CA GLU A 99 -13.77 -11.72 9.03
C GLU A 99 -15.09 -10.93 8.95
N LYS A 100 -14.99 -9.59 8.85
CA LYS A 100 -16.13 -8.67 8.86
C LYS A 100 -16.09 -7.74 7.65
N ASP A 101 -17.25 -7.49 7.06
CA ASP A 101 -17.41 -6.67 5.85
C ASP A 101 -17.50 -5.16 6.11
N ASP A 102 -17.59 -4.76 7.38
CA ASP A 102 -17.60 -3.39 7.85
C ASP A 102 -16.25 -2.93 8.45
N HIS A 103 -15.19 -3.74 8.31
CA HIS A 103 -13.85 -3.45 8.81
C HIS A 103 -12.82 -3.23 7.68
N PHE A 104 -11.98 -2.21 7.86
CA PHE A 104 -10.72 -2.05 7.15
C PHE A 104 -9.62 -2.77 7.93
N TYR A 105 -8.90 -3.70 7.30
CA TYR A 105 -7.83 -4.45 7.95
C TYR A 105 -6.47 -3.93 7.47
N PHE A 106 -5.59 -3.61 8.41
CA PHE A 106 -4.22 -3.15 8.11
C PHE A 106 -3.22 -4.25 8.46
N ASN A 107 -2.34 -4.61 7.51
CA ASN A 107 -1.16 -5.39 7.86
C ASN A 107 -0.20 -4.50 8.64
N LEU A 108 0.17 -4.90 9.86
CA LEU A 108 1.17 -4.19 10.66
C LEU A 108 2.56 -4.81 10.56
N ASN A 109 2.71 -5.94 9.87
CA ASN A 109 4.01 -6.57 9.70
C ASN A 109 4.67 -6.08 8.42
N PHE A 110 5.33 -4.93 8.50
CA PHE A 110 6.15 -4.42 7.41
C PHE A 110 7.31 -3.57 7.94
N TRP A 111 8.33 -3.42 7.11
CA TRP A 111 9.53 -2.63 7.38
C TRP A 111 9.70 -1.58 6.32
N ASN A 112 10.08 -0.37 6.73
CA ASN A 112 10.52 0.68 5.83
C ASN A 112 12.01 0.49 5.55
N VAL A 113 12.42 0.47 4.29
CA VAL A 113 13.83 0.34 3.88
C VAL A 113 14.21 1.54 3.04
N SER A 114 15.24 2.28 3.46
CA SER A 114 15.77 3.39 2.65
C SER A 114 16.41 2.85 1.37
N SER A 115 16.02 3.37 0.21
CA SER A 115 16.68 3.05 -1.06
C SER A 115 18.08 3.66 -1.18
N VAL A 116 18.43 4.58 -0.29
CA VAL A 116 19.71 5.30 -0.31
C VAL A 116 20.74 4.59 0.55
N THR A 117 20.36 4.16 1.76
CA THR A 117 21.29 3.55 2.72
C THR A 117 21.04 2.06 2.92
N GLY A 118 19.86 1.56 2.60
CA GLY A 118 19.41 0.23 2.97
C GLY A 118 19.01 0.08 4.45
N LYS A 119 19.03 1.17 5.24
CA LYS A 119 18.59 1.15 6.65
C LYS A 119 17.15 0.67 6.73
N ALA A 120 16.88 -0.33 7.58
CA ALA A 120 15.56 -0.88 7.80
C ALA A 120 14.99 -0.43 9.16
N VAL A 121 13.76 0.08 9.16
CA VAL A 121 13.04 0.48 10.39
C VAL A 121 11.59 0.03 10.36
N THR A 122 11.03 -0.35 11.49
CA THR A 122 9.60 -0.64 11.63
C THR A 122 8.99 0.06 12.84
N TYR A 123 7.71 0.36 12.76
CA TYR A 123 6.89 0.95 13.81
C TYR A 123 5.41 0.84 13.43
N ILE A 124 4.51 0.85 14.40
CA ILE A 124 3.07 0.73 14.14
C ILE A 124 2.55 1.99 13.44
N HIS A 125 2.03 1.82 12.23
CA HIS A 125 1.19 2.79 11.54
C HIS A 125 0.27 2.16 10.50
N ASN A 126 -0.79 2.88 10.14
CA ASN A 126 -1.78 2.43 9.15
C ASN A 126 -1.43 3.01 7.77
N ASP A 127 -0.83 2.21 6.90
CA ASP A 127 -0.54 2.58 5.51
C ASP A 127 -1.69 2.17 4.57
N VAL A 128 -1.98 2.97 3.53
CA VAL A 128 -3.00 2.67 2.53
C VAL A 128 -2.66 1.39 1.78
N SER A 129 -1.37 1.20 1.48
CA SER A 129 -0.83 0.03 0.78
C SER A 129 -0.81 -1.24 1.63
N MET A 130 -1.25 -1.17 2.90
CA MET A 130 -1.40 -2.30 3.80
C MET A 130 -2.87 -2.71 4.01
N VAL A 131 -3.80 -2.11 3.26
CA VAL A 131 -5.24 -2.30 3.45
C VAL A 131 -5.74 -3.55 2.73
N CYS A 132 -6.45 -4.39 3.47
CA CYS A 132 -7.33 -5.43 2.95
C CYS A 132 -8.76 -5.21 3.49
N ALA A 133 -9.76 -5.23 2.62
CA ALA A 133 -11.15 -5.09 3.04
C ALA A 133 -12.11 -5.61 1.97
N TYR A 134 -13.40 -5.68 2.32
CA TYR A 134 -14.46 -5.92 1.34
C TYR A 134 -14.52 -4.75 0.34
N ARG A 135 -14.61 -5.09 -0.96
CA ARG A 135 -14.68 -4.14 -2.07
C ARG A 135 -15.83 -3.14 -1.91
N SER A 136 -16.98 -3.60 -1.40
CA SER A 136 -18.16 -2.77 -1.17
C SER A 136 -17.89 -1.63 -0.17
N LEU A 137 -17.16 -1.93 0.91
CA LEU A 137 -16.75 -0.95 1.91
C LEU A 137 -15.76 0.05 1.33
N LEU A 138 -14.74 -0.43 0.61
CA LEU A 138 -13.73 0.41 -0.05
C LEU A 138 -14.36 1.32 -1.11
N LEU A 139 -15.24 0.80 -1.97
CA LEU A 139 -15.96 1.57 -2.99
C LEU A 139 -16.78 2.70 -2.37
N ARG A 140 -17.56 2.38 -1.34
CA ARG A 140 -18.34 3.39 -0.61
C ARG A 140 -17.40 4.47 -0.06
N HIS A 141 -16.22 4.08 0.42
CA HIS A 141 -15.28 4.98 1.09
C HIS A 141 -14.66 5.94 0.09
N TYR A 142 -14.00 5.39 -0.94
CA TYR A 142 -13.29 6.19 -1.92
C TYR A 142 -14.21 7.03 -2.80
N ARG A 143 -15.47 6.62 -3.04
CA ARG A 143 -16.47 7.50 -3.68
C ARG A 143 -16.71 8.77 -2.89
N LYS A 144 -16.93 8.64 -1.57
CA LYS A 144 -17.12 9.81 -0.69
C LYS A 144 -15.85 10.66 -0.60
N VAL A 145 -14.68 10.02 -0.46
CA VAL A 145 -13.40 10.73 -0.40
C VAL A 145 -13.17 11.55 -1.67
N VAL A 146 -13.28 10.94 -2.85
CA VAL A 146 -13.09 11.64 -4.13
C VAL A 146 -14.08 12.79 -4.27
N GLN A 147 -15.37 12.54 -4.07
CA GLN A 147 -16.40 13.60 -4.14
C GLN A 147 -16.09 14.77 -3.20
N ARG A 148 -15.63 14.49 -1.98
CA ARG A 148 -15.32 15.51 -0.98
C ARG A 148 -14.08 16.31 -1.35
N VAL A 149 -13.01 15.63 -1.75
CA VAL A 149 -11.72 16.25 -2.09
C VAL A 149 -11.82 17.05 -3.39
N GLU A 150 -12.61 16.61 -4.37
CA GLU A 150 -12.93 17.41 -5.56
C GLU A 150 -13.65 18.71 -5.20
N LYS A 151 -14.59 18.66 -4.25
CA LYS A 151 -15.39 19.83 -3.87
C LYS A 151 -14.65 20.82 -2.96
N LEU A 152 -13.83 20.32 -2.03
CA LEU A 152 -13.29 21.13 -0.93
C LEU A 152 -11.76 21.20 -0.88
N GLY A 153 -11.08 20.47 -1.77
CA GLY A 153 -9.65 20.24 -1.68
C GLY A 153 -9.29 19.24 -0.57
N TYR A 154 -8.09 18.68 -0.66
CA TYR A 154 -7.55 17.79 0.35
C TYR A 154 -7.10 18.58 1.60
N ARG A 155 -7.31 18.00 2.79
CA ARG A 155 -6.78 18.54 4.05
C ARG A 155 -5.98 17.47 4.77
N HIS A 156 -4.73 17.78 5.15
CA HIS A 156 -3.87 16.84 5.89
C HIS A 156 -4.49 16.34 7.20
N SER A 157 -5.33 17.15 7.86
CA SER A 157 -6.04 16.76 9.07
C SER A 157 -7.06 15.63 8.85
N TRP A 158 -7.48 15.40 7.59
CA TRP A 158 -8.34 14.29 7.24
C TRP A 158 -7.59 12.97 7.10
N GLY A 159 -6.27 12.97 6.85
CA GLY A 159 -5.44 11.77 6.67
C GLY A 159 -5.61 11.09 5.30
N PHE A 160 -4.96 9.94 5.10
CA PHE A 160 -4.96 9.20 3.82
C PHE A 160 -5.69 7.85 3.93
N SER A 161 -5.32 7.04 4.93
CA SER A 161 -5.74 5.64 5.05
C SER A 161 -7.14 5.46 5.64
N PRO A 162 -8.02 4.63 5.07
CA PRO A 162 -9.39 4.47 5.56
C PRO A 162 -9.44 4.08 7.05
N PRO A 163 -10.45 4.52 7.81
CA PRO A 163 -11.57 5.37 7.42
C PRO A 163 -11.22 6.88 7.38
N LYS A 164 -9.94 7.25 7.37
CA LYS A 164 -9.46 8.63 7.16
C LYS A 164 -9.63 9.06 5.69
N GLY A 165 -9.19 10.25 5.31
CA GLY A 165 -9.54 10.89 4.03
C GLY A 165 -10.87 11.65 4.06
N LEU A 166 -11.61 11.54 5.17
CA LEU A 166 -12.85 12.25 5.47
C LEU A 166 -12.77 13.01 6.81
N PRO A 167 -13.56 14.08 7.00
CA PRO A 167 -13.85 14.66 8.31
C PRO A 167 -14.37 13.60 9.29
N LYS A 168 -14.15 13.78 10.60
CA LYS A 168 -14.43 12.75 11.62
C LYS A 168 -15.91 12.33 11.62
N GLU A 169 -16.80 13.29 11.43
CA GLU A 169 -18.25 13.16 11.36
C GLU A 169 -18.74 12.35 10.14
N ASP A 170 -17.95 12.30 9.06
CA ASP A 170 -18.28 11.60 7.82
C ASP A 170 -17.67 10.18 7.77
N ARG A 171 -16.83 9.82 8.75
CA ARG A 171 -16.16 8.51 8.81
C ARG A 171 -17.14 7.42 9.23
N TYR A 172 -16.95 6.25 8.66
CA TYR A 172 -17.73 5.07 8.96
C TYR A 172 -16.87 3.83 8.70
N GLY A 173 -17.39 2.67 9.13
CA GLY A 173 -16.62 1.45 9.20
C GLY A 173 -15.66 1.48 10.39
N HIS A 174 -15.21 0.30 10.76
CA HIS A 174 -14.21 0.10 11.79
C HIS A 174 -12.87 -0.20 11.13
N TYR A 175 -11.79 -0.12 11.88
CA TYR A 175 -10.54 -0.71 11.41
C TYR A 175 -9.95 -1.59 12.50
N THR A 176 -9.23 -2.61 12.06
CA THR A 176 -8.46 -3.51 12.92
C THR A 176 -7.19 -3.94 12.18
N TYR A 177 -6.45 -4.86 12.79
CA TYR A 177 -5.11 -5.21 12.37
C TYR A 177 -5.01 -6.70 12.10
N TYR A 178 -4.13 -7.04 11.16
CA TYR A 178 -3.58 -8.38 11.03
C TYR A 178 -2.06 -8.26 10.87
N ARG A 179 -1.36 -9.40 10.96
CA ARG A 179 0.07 -9.48 10.70
C ARG A 179 0.30 -10.66 9.77
N SER A 180 0.89 -10.40 8.60
CA SER A 180 1.43 -11.45 7.75
C SER A 180 2.54 -12.21 8.49
N GLU A 181 2.82 -13.46 8.12
CA GLU A 181 3.87 -14.26 8.75
C GLU A 181 5.26 -13.63 8.58
N ILE A 182 5.59 -13.26 7.34
CA ILE A 182 6.83 -12.54 7.00
C ILE A 182 6.46 -11.09 6.64
N PRO A 183 7.26 -10.10 7.09
CA PRO A 183 6.96 -8.70 6.84
C PRO A 183 7.01 -8.33 5.36
N ASP A 184 6.23 -7.32 4.97
CA ASP A 184 6.41 -6.63 3.70
C ASP A 184 7.54 -5.60 3.79
N VAL A 185 8.11 -5.20 2.64
CA VAL A 185 9.18 -4.18 2.57
C VAL A 185 8.66 -2.94 1.84
N ASN A 186 8.51 -1.84 2.57
CA ASN A 186 8.15 -0.53 2.04
C ASN A 186 9.42 0.25 1.70
N ILE A 187 9.69 0.40 0.40
CA ILE A 187 10.91 1.03 -0.09
C ILE A 187 10.72 2.54 -0.03
N ARG A 188 11.54 3.18 0.79
CA ARG A 188 11.56 4.63 0.98
C ARG A 188 12.59 5.25 0.03
N HIS A 189 12.11 5.89 -1.04
CA HIS A 189 12.95 6.48 -2.09
C HIS A 189 12.74 7.99 -2.28
N PRO A 190 13.73 8.76 -2.78
CA PRO A 190 13.69 10.23 -2.80
C PRO A 190 12.47 10.86 -3.49
N ASN A 191 11.87 10.14 -4.44
CA ASN A 191 10.68 10.59 -5.18
C ASN A 191 9.34 10.21 -4.52
N ALA A 192 9.35 9.63 -3.31
CA ALA A 192 8.14 9.19 -2.63
C ALA A 192 7.18 10.36 -2.36
N PHE A 193 5.88 10.09 -2.46
CA PHE A 193 4.84 11.12 -2.34
C PHE A 193 4.78 11.75 -0.94
N THR A 194 5.15 11.02 0.11
CA THR A 194 5.18 11.51 1.48
C THR A 194 6.59 11.50 2.04
N ARG A 195 6.89 12.47 2.92
CA ARG A 195 8.19 12.54 3.60
C ARG A 195 8.41 11.26 4.41
N GLN A 196 9.57 10.66 4.17
CA GLN A 196 10.06 9.49 4.87
C GLN A 196 10.46 9.86 6.30
N ARG A 197 10.13 9.01 7.27
CA ARG A 197 10.70 9.10 8.62
C ARG A 197 11.50 7.84 8.90
N MET A 198 12.81 8.00 8.88
CA MET A 198 13.79 6.92 9.08
C MET A 198 14.49 7.02 10.44
N ASP A 199 14.23 8.08 11.19
CA ASP A 199 14.72 8.27 12.55
C ASP A 199 13.61 8.64 13.54
N LYS A 200 13.70 8.10 14.76
CA LYS A 200 12.70 8.34 15.83
C LYS A 200 12.54 9.83 16.16
N SER A 201 13.59 10.63 16.01
CA SER A 201 13.59 12.08 16.26
C SER A 201 12.74 12.88 15.27
N GLU A 202 12.36 12.31 14.13
CA GLU A 202 11.52 12.97 13.13
C GLU A 202 10.03 12.97 13.49
N PHE A 203 9.66 12.23 14.54
CA PHE A 203 8.29 12.14 15.03
C PHE A 203 8.02 13.19 16.10
N ARG A 204 6.88 13.88 15.96
CA ARG A 204 6.42 14.88 16.94
C ARG A 204 6.02 14.30 18.30
N SER A 205 5.76 12.99 18.35
CA SER A 205 5.27 12.29 19.54
C SER A 205 5.68 10.83 19.46
N GLU A 206 6.09 10.25 20.59
CA GLU A 206 6.41 8.83 20.72
C GLU A 206 5.23 7.92 20.35
N ASN A 207 4.00 8.38 20.55
CA ASN A 207 2.79 7.65 20.14
C ASN A 207 2.72 7.42 18.62
N SER A 208 3.46 8.20 17.82
CA SER A 208 3.49 8.07 16.35
C SER A 208 4.56 7.10 15.85
N CYS A 209 5.44 6.60 16.74
CA CYS A 209 6.51 5.64 16.43
C CYS A 209 6.54 4.51 17.47
N ARG A 210 5.36 4.04 17.89
CA ARG A 210 5.23 2.91 18.82
C ARG A 210 5.83 1.64 18.21
N GLU A 211 6.45 0.83 19.06
CA GLU A 211 7.17 -0.39 18.66
C GLU A 211 8.27 -0.12 17.62
N TRP A 212 8.94 1.04 17.72
CA TRP A 212 10.09 1.35 16.87
C TRP A 212 11.20 0.31 17.00
N GLN A 213 11.66 -0.22 15.88
CA GLN A 213 12.82 -1.09 15.77
C GLN A 213 13.67 -0.69 14.57
N GLU A 214 14.98 -0.90 14.68
CA GLU A 214 15.95 -0.70 13.61
C GLU A 214 16.70 -2.01 13.38
N SER A 215 17.12 -2.26 12.13
CA SER A 215 17.87 -3.46 11.75
C SER A 215 18.69 -3.19 10.50
N ASP A 216 19.73 -4.00 10.31
CA ASP A 216 20.56 -4.00 9.09
C ASP A 216 19.88 -4.76 7.93
N GLY A 217 18.72 -5.35 8.18
CA GLY A 217 17.95 -6.14 7.22
C GLY A 217 16.53 -6.40 7.67
N VAL A 218 15.73 -6.98 6.79
CA VAL A 218 14.33 -7.29 7.07
C VAL A 218 14.17 -8.81 7.30
N PRO A 219 13.53 -9.24 8.40
CA PRO A 219 13.25 -10.66 8.64
C PRO A 219 12.58 -11.33 7.43
N GLY A 220 13.14 -12.47 6.98
CA GLY A 220 12.66 -13.19 5.79
C GLY A 220 13.18 -12.65 4.44
N TRP A 221 13.81 -11.48 4.41
CA TRP A 221 14.37 -10.86 3.19
C TRP A 221 15.90 -10.71 3.23
N GLY A 222 16.51 -10.77 4.41
CA GLY A 222 17.95 -10.69 4.58
C GLY A 222 18.46 -9.26 4.74
N LYS A 223 19.78 -9.09 4.56
CA LYS A 223 20.49 -7.82 4.82
C LYS A 223 20.23 -6.81 3.69
N THR A 224 19.86 -5.58 4.07
CA THR A 224 19.63 -4.47 3.15
C THR A 224 20.63 -3.32 3.34
N LEU A 225 21.10 -3.09 4.58
CA LEU A 225 21.98 -1.97 4.93
C LEU A 225 23.31 -2.05 4.16
N GLY A 226 23.62 -0.96 3.45
CA GLY A 226 24.82 -0.81 2.63
C GLY A 226 24.83 -1.66 1.35
N ARG A 227 23.72 -2.30 1.00
CA ARG A 227 23.61 -3.19 -0.17
C ARG A 227 22.24 -3.21 -0.83
N PHE A 228 21.56 -2.06 -0.83
CA PHE A 228 20.18 -1.96 -1.31
C PHE A 228 20.06 -2.34 -2.79
N ASP A 229 21.04 -1.97 -3.61
CA ASP A 229 21.02 -2.27 -5.04
C ASP A 229 21.15 -3.77 -5.30
N GLU A 230 22.09 -4.44 -4.63
CA GLU A 230 22.23 -5.89 -4.71
C GLU A 230 20.96 -6.60 -4.21
N PHE A 231 20.36 -6.11 -3.13
CA PHE A 231 19.11 -6.65 -2.59
C PHE A 231 17.96 -6.56 -3.61
N ILE A 232 17.82 -5.44 -4.33
CA ILE A 232 16.78 -5.26 -5.34
C ILE A 232 17.07 -6.10 -6.59
N ASP A 233 18.33 -6.23 -7.00
CA ASP A 233 18.72 -7.00 -8.17
C ASP A 233 18.49 -8.50 -8.00
N GLU A 234 18.59 -9.03 -6.77
CA GLU A 234 18.26 -10.42 -6.43
C GLU A 234 16.76 -10.78 -6.64
N LEU A 235 15.88 -9.78 -6.75
CA LEU A 235 14.42 -9.97 -6.86
C LEU A 235 13.89 -10.00 -8.28
N LYS A 236 14.68 -9.55 -9.26
CA LYS A 236 14.33 -9.52 -10.69
C LYS A 236 14.38 -10.92 -11.30
#